data_AF-A0A7C2TBU3-F1
#
_entry.id   AF-A0A7C2TBU3-F1
#
_cell.length_a   1.000
_cell.length_b   1.000
_cell.length_c   1.000
_cell.angle_alpha   90.00
_cell.angle_beta   90.00
_cell.angle_gamma   90.00
#
_symmetry.space_group_name_H-M   'P 1'
#
loop_
_entity.id
_entity.type
_entity.pdbx_description
1 polymer ?
#
loop_
_entity_poly.entity_id
_entity_poly.type
_entity_poly.pdbx_seq_one_letter_code
_entity_poly.pdbx_strand_id
1 'polypeptide(L)'
;MALSRVVSQIVTGLLSASLVAMTLVDTSYAVSGLPNSSQFGYGARVDIWGQHAGYALTAASGIGIDWIGIEFDWTRNWPERGIAFQLEALDAIMQSARQYQLNVLLSITNPPAWAMTLAGPEPNLTAELVTSLAQRYPDILLAIEPFPYANTVRGWGTLPNPAAYLEILKTGQAALQAIGSPVVLIAAGLAPVLSGGISGDMDDLVFLESLYANGAATYTQIIGLRLYEIGCDPLTAPGGEPIVIRHYEQVRSIMLKYGHKTGLIWITGFSWPTPDNRQRQQVCQGKPFPASPAEQAKWIQQAYRLMKSQLYIGVAFIDPLNPPASNNLLIPVSNALIREDTSLHPVLVAYRDIIQTDRGNANGQVKTFLFKKMVSSIKKAP
;
A
#
# COMPACT_ATOMS: atom_id res chain seq x y z
N MET A 1 47.59 -43.85 -68.06
CA MET A 1 46.13 -43.68 -67.92
C MET A 1 45.90 -43.15 -66.50
N ALA A 2 45.88 -41.85 -66.30
CA ALA A 2 44.70 -40.97 -66.40
C ALA A 2 43.94 -40.87 -65.05
N LEU A 3 44.13 -39.71 -64.39
CA LEU A 3 43.26 -39.01 -63.42
C LEU A 3 42.90 -39.71 -62.09
N SER A 4 42.85 -39.09 -60.90
CA SER A 4 42.98 -37.70 -60.47
C SER A 4 43.02 -37.58 -58.93
N ARG A 5 43.81 -36.62 -58.44
CA ARG A 5 43.63 -35.75 -57.25
C ARG A 5 43.72 -36.31 -55.82
N VAL A 6 44.91 -36.08 -55.27
CA VAL A 6 45.25 -35.61 -53.91
C VAL A 6 44.26 -34.57 -53.36
N VAL A 7 43.84 -34.67 -52.09
CA VAL A 7 44.13 -33.71 -50.99
C VAL A 7 43.89 -34.41 -49.64
N SER A 8 44.91 -34.30 -48.78
CA SER A 8 45.05 -34.75 -47.40
C SER A 8 44.35 -33.79 -46.44
N GLN A 9 43.80 -34.28 -45.31
CA GLN A 9 44.29 -33.93 -43.96
C GLN A 9 43.39 -34.46 -42.82
N ILE A 10 44.01 -35.35 -42.06
CA ILE A 10 43.96 -35.61 -40.60
C ILE A 10 43.03 -34.68 -39.79
N VAL A 11 42.01 -35.27 -39.17
CA VAL A 11 41.22 -34.65 -38.09
C VAL A 11 41.83 -35.06 -36.75
N THR A 12 42.46 -34.11 -36.07
CA THR A 12 42.90 -34.21 -34.68
C THR A 12 41.71 -33.83 -33.78
N GLY A 13 41.36 -34.70 -32.84
CA GLY A 13 40.24 -34.51 -31.92
C GLY A 13 40.43 -33.33 -30.97
N LEU A 14 39.42 -32.48 -30.88
CA LEU A 14 39.25 -31.47 -29.84
C LEU A 14 38.06 -31.88 -28.97
N LEU A 15 38.33 -32.17 -27.69
CA LEU A 15 37.31 -32.26 -26.66
C LEU A 15 36.69 -30.87 -26.45
N SER A 16 35.42 -30.73 -26.84
CA SER A 16 34.60 -29.58 -26.47
C SER A 16 33.93 -29.89 -25.13
N ALA A 17 34.42 -29.31 -24.04
CA ALA A 17 33.68 -29.25 -22.79
C ALA A 17 32.58 -28.17 -22.92
N SER A 18 31.34 -28.59 -23.16
CA SER A 18 30.19 -27.70 -23.10
C SER A 18 29.90 -27.32 -21.65
N LEU A 19 30.36 -26.15 -21.24
CA LEU A 19 29.95 -25.50 -20.00
C LEU A 19 28.51 -25.00 -20.22
N VAL A 20 27.51 -25.76 -19.76
CA VAL A 20 26.15 -25.25 -19.65
C VAL A 20 26.14 -24.21 -18.54
N ALA A 21 26.22 -22.93 -18.91
CA ALA A 21 25.89 -21.84 -18.03
C ALA A 21 24.40 -21.96 -17.71
N MET A 22 24.09 -22.62 -16.59
CA MET A 22 22.77 -22.67 -16.00
C MET A 22 22.48 -21.24 -15.51
N THR A 23 21.90 -20.41 -16.37
CA THR A 23 21.34 -19.13 -15.95
C THR A 23 20.34 -19.44 -14.85
N LEU A 24 20.64 -19.00 -13.62
CA LEU A 24 19.65 -18.87 -12.58
C LEU A 24 18.58 -17.93 -13.15
N VAL A 25 17.49 -18.51 -13.64
CA VAL A 25 16.25 -17.75 -13.80
C VAL A 25 15.88 -17.43 -12.37
N ASP A 26 16.15 -16.20 -11.94
CA ASP A 26 15.57 -15.67 -10.71
C ASP A 26 14.06 -15.79 -10.87
N THR A 27 13.48 -16.87 -10.33
CA THR A 27 12.05 -16.95 -10.06
C THR A 27 11.77 -16.00 -8.92
N SER A 28 11.88 -14.70 -9.18
CA SER A 28 11.27 -13.69 -8.34
C SER A 28 9.77 -13.97 -8.40
N TYR A 29 9.23 -14.55 -7.33
CA TYR A 29 7.78 -14.66 -7.20
C TYR A 29 7.22 -13.25 -7.30
N ALA A 30 6.43 -12.97 -8.33
CA ALA A 30 5.84 -11.66 -8.53
C ALA A 30 4.91 -11.34 -7.36
N VAL A 31 5.36 -10.45 -6.46
CA VAL A 31 4.63 -10.11 -5.24
C VAL A 31 3.28 -9.49 -5.61
N SER A 32 2.21 -10.01 -5.00
CA SER A 32 0.84 -9.60 -5.30
C SER A 32 0.67 -8.09 -5.18
N GLY A 33 0.11 -7.50 -6.23
CA GLY A 33 -0.16 -6.08 -6.36
C GLY A 33 0.97 -5.20 -6.89
N LEU A 34 2.17 -5.74 -7.14
CA LEU A 34 3.21 -5.02 -7.90
C LEU A 34 2.94 -5.06 -9.41
N PRO A 35 3.49 -4.11 -10.21
CA PRO A 35 3.28 -4.04 -11.67
C PRO A 35 3.65 -5.30 -12.46
N ASN A 36 4.56 -6.14 -11.93
CA ASN A 36 4.97 -7.40 -12.54
C ASN A 36 4.13 -8.60 -12.09
N SER A 37 3.10 -8.39 -11.26
CA SER A 37 2.21 -9.45 -10.76
C SER A 37 0.82 -9.34 -11.37
N SER A 38 0.26 -10.49 -11.75
CA SER A 38 -1.14 -10.59 -12.16
C SER A 38 -2.09 -10.82 -10.98
N GLN A 39 -1.56 -10.92 -9.75
CA GLN A 39 -2.35 -11.19 -8.56
C GLN A 39 -2.68 -9.87 -7.84
N PHE A 40 -3.94 -9.72 -7.45
CA PHE A 40 -4.37 -8.65 -6.56
C PHE A 40 -3.75 -8.86 -5.18
N GLY A 41 -3.17 -7.80 -4.59
CA GLY A 41 -2.62 -7.84 -3.25
C GLY A 41 -3.65 -7.46 -2.20
N TYR A 42 -3.67 -8.21 -1.11
CA TYR A 42 -4.53 -7.95 0.04
C TYR A 42 -3.74 -7.25 1.15
N GLY A 43 -4.14 -6.02 1.50
CA GLY A 43 -3.50 -5.22 2.53
C GLY A 43 -4.37 -5.00 3.77
N ALA A 44 -3.75 -4.72 4.91
CA ALA A 44 -4.40 -4.13 6.07
C ALA A 44 -3.48 -3.16 6.79
N ARG A 45 -4.01 -2.06 7.35
CA ARG A 45 -3.21 -1.10 8.10
C ARG A 45 -3.17 -1.43 9.59
N VAL A 46 -2.00 -1.25 10.19
CA VAL A 46 -1.72 -1.49 11.61
C VAL A 46 -1.21 -0.21 12.23
N ASP A 47 -1.81 0.20 13.35
CA ASP A 47 -1.22 1.21 14.22
C ASP A 47 -0.23 0.50 15.16
N ILE A 48 1.06 0.75 14.95
CA ILE A 48 2.16 0.09 15.66
C ILE A 48 2.28 0.56 17.12
N TRP A 49 1.62 1.66 17.49
CA TRP A 49 1.51 2.12 18.87
C TRP A 49 0.14 1.81 19.49
N GLY A 50 -0.78 1.31 18.69
CA GLY A 50 -2.11 0.89 19.10
C GLY A 50 -2.10 -0.40 19.92
N GLN A 51 -3.25 -0.74 20.50
CA GLN A 51 -3.40 -1.99 21.24
C GLN A 51 -3.24 -3.17 20.29
N HIS A 52 -2.73 -4.30 20.79
CA HIS A 52 -2.68 -5.58 20.08
C HIS A 52 -1.92 -5.58 18.73
N ALA A 53 -1.00 -4.64 18.46
CA ALA A 53 -0.29 -4.55 17.18
C ALA A 53 0.44 -5.84 16.78
N GLY A 54 1.14 -6.51 17.71
CA GLY A 54 1.80 -7.81 17.43
C GLY A 54 0.81 -8.95 17.13
N TYR A 55 -0.34 -8.96 17.81
CA TYR A 55 -1.42 -9.91 17.53
C TYR A 55 -2.05 -9.64 16.15
N ALA A 56 -2.12 -8.38 15.73
CA ALA A 56 -2.60 -7.97 14.41
C ALA A 56 -1.79 -8.60 13.28
N LEU A 57 -0.46 -8.63 13.38
CA LEU A 57 0.39 -9.28 12.38
C LEU A 57 0.19 -10.79 12.33
N THR A 58 -0.02 -11.41 13.49
CA THR A 58 -0.34 -12.85 13.57
C THR A 58 -1.68 -13.14 12.87
N ALA A 59 -2.69 -12.31 13.12
CA ALA A 59 -4.01 -12.45 12.48
C ALA A 59 -3.91 -12.22 10.97
N ALA A 60 -3.15 -11.20 10.54
CA ALA A 60 -2.95 -10.90 9.13
C ALA A 60 -2.32 -12.06 8.37
N SER A 61 -1.24 -12.64 8.92
CA SER A 61 -0.63 -13.84 8.35
C SER A 61 -1.61 -15.01 8.30
N GLY A 62 -2.37 -15.23 9.38
CA GLY A 62 -3.34 -16.32 9.50
C GLY A 62 -4.51 -16.25 8.51
N ILE A 63 -4.89 -15.05 8.05
CA ILE A 63 -5.93 -14.89 7.02
C ILE A 63 -5.37 -14.75 5.60
N GLY A 64 -4.05 -14.65 5.46
CA GLY A 64 -3.39 -14.59 4.15
C GLY A 64 -3.24 -13.19 3.56
N ILE A 65 -3.18 -12.14 4.40
CA ILE A 65 -2.79 -10.80 3.97
C ILE A 65 -1.37 -10.83 3.39
N ASP A 66 -1.14 -10.02 2.36
CA ASP A 66 0.14 -9.87 1.65
C ASP A 66 0.94 -8.67 2.14
N TRP A 67 0.25 -7.59 2.53
CA TRP A 67 0.85 -6.31 2.88
C TRP A 67 0.31 -5.76 4.21
N ILE A 68 1.21 -5.29 5.08
CA ILE A 68 0.86 -4.47 6.24
C ILE A 68 1.18 -3.01 5.94
N GLY A 69 0.20 -2.13 6.08
CA GLY A 69 0.38 -0.68 5.98
C GLY A 69 0.65 -0.06 7.35
N ILE A 70 1.63 0.83 7.45
CA ILE A 70 2.03 1.50 8.68
C ILE A 70 2.16 3.00 8.40
N GLU A 71 1.62 3.85 9.27
CA GLU A 71 1.97 5.26 9.31
C GLU A 71 3.34 5.43 9.98
N PHE A 72 4.32 5.92 9.24
CA PHE A 72 5.61 6.33 9.76
C PHE A 72 5.56 7.82 10.09
N ASP A 73 5.31 8.16 11.35
CA ASP A 73 5.40 9.55 11.83
C ASP A 73 6.87 9.95 11.93
N TRP A 74 7.35 10.78 10.99
CA TRP A 74 8.74 11.18 10.92
C TRP A 74 9.17 11.90 12.19
N THR A 75 8.44 12.93 12.63
CA THR A 75 8.79 13.68 13.84
C THR A 75 8.88 12.77 15.06
N ARG A 76 7.99 11.79 15.20
CA ARG A 76 8.04 10.84 16.31
C ARG A 76 9.26 9.94 16.27
N ASN A 77 9.66 9.46 15.09
CA ASN A 77 10.75 8.49 14.93
C ASN A 77 12.13 9.15 14.73
N TRP A 78 12.17 10.41 14.30
CA TRP A 78 13.41 11.16 14.05
C TRP A 78 13.20 12.67 14.24
N PRO A 79 13.01 13.12 15.50
CA PRO A 79 12.58 14.50 15.77
C PRO A 79 13.66 15.55 15.47
N GLU A 80 14.94 15.20 15.62
CA GLU A 80 16.06 16.14 15.49
C GLU A 80 17.17 15.56 14.61
N ARG A 81 17.79 16.42 13.81
CA ARG A 81 18.96 16.05 13.02
C ARG A 81 20.17 15.91 13.94
N GLY A 82 20.79 14.73 13.97
CA GLY A 82 21.99 14.45 14.77
C GLY A 82 21.76 13.51 15.95
N ILE A 83 20.51 13.13 16.23
CA ILE A 83 20.21 11.99 17.12
C ILE A 83 19.89 10.74 16.31
N ALA A 84 20.03 9.58 16.95
CA ALA A 84 19.64 8.30 16.37
C ALA A 84 18.12 8.23 16.17
N PHE A 85 17.70 7.43 15.19
CA PHE A 85 16.29 7.10 15.00
C PHE A 85 15.72 6.35 16.22
N GLN A 86 14.47 6.65 16.58
CA GLN A 86 13.69 6.00 17.64
C GLN A 86 12.72 5.00 17.00
N LEU A 87 13.22 3.83 16.62
CA LEU A 87 12.50 2.85 15.78
C LEU A 87 12.04 1.62 16.55
N GLU A 88 12.06 1.59 17.88
CA GLU A 88 11.84 0.37 18.66
C GLU A 88 10.50 -0.30 18.33
N ALA A 89 9.43 0.49 18.21
CA ALA A 89 8.11 -0.01 17.84
C ALA A 89 8.07 -0.53 16.40
N LEU A 90 8.73 0.17 15.47
CA LEU A 90 8.83 -0.26 14.08
C LEU A 90 9.67 -1.53 13.95
N ASP A 91 10.82 -1.61 14.63
CA ASP A 91 11.72 -2.76 14.62
C ASP A 91 11.00 -4.04 15.05
N ALA A 92 10.18 -3.98 16.12
CA ALA A 92 9.40 -5.11 16.58
C ALA A 92 8.37 -5.60 15.54
N ILE A 93 7.73 -4.65 14.84
CA ILE A 93 6.75 -4.95 13.79
C ILE A 93 7.43 -5.47 12.53
N MET A 94 8.57 -4.91 12.14
CA MET A 94 9.38 -5.36 11.01
C MET A 94 9.94 -6.76 11.25
N GLN A 95 10.40 -7.06 12.47
CA GLN A 95 10.80 -8.42 12.87
C GLN A 95 9.64 -9.42 12.71
N SER A 96 8.45 -9.04 13.14
CA SER A 96 7.24 -9.86 13.00
C SER A 96 6.83 -10.02 11.53
N ALA A 97 6.92 -8.96 10.72
CA ALA A 97 6.64 -8.99 9.29
C ALA A 97 7.59 -9.96 8.57
N ARG A 98 8.90 -9.93 8.89
CA ARG A 98 9.88 -10.89 8.40
C ARG A 98 9.52 -12.32 8.78
N GLN A 99 9.18 -12.57 10.06
CA GLN A 99 8.80 -13.91 10.53
C GLN A 99 7.56 -14.46 9.81
N TYR A 100 6.60 -13.59 9.51
CA TYR A 100 5.34 -13.97 8.87
C TYR A 100 5.33 -13.82 7.35
N GLN A 101 6.47 -13.44 6.75
CA GLN A 101 6.64 -13.20 5.31
C GLN A 101 5.61 -12.18 4.77
N LEU A 102 5.36 -11.12 5.55
CA LEU A 102 4.51 -10.01 5.17
C LEU A 102 5.38 -8.91 4.53
N ASN A 103 4.89 -8.35 3.43
CA ASN A 103 5.48 -7.14 2.85
C ASN A 103 4.95 -5.92 3.61
N VAL A 104 5.65 -4.78 3.53
CA VAL A 104 5.29 -3.60 4.32
C VAL A 104 5.18 -2.37 3.44
N LEU A 105 4.06 -1.66 3.57
CA LEU A 105 3.88 -0.30 3.09
C LEU A 105 4.15 0.68 4.24
N LEU A 106 5.20 1.51 4.14
CA LEU A 106 5.44 2.61 5.07
C LEU A 106 4.95 3.92 4.44
N SER A 107 3.96 4.55 5.07
CA SER A 107 3.47 5.87 4.67
C SER A 107 4.15 6.93 5.53
N ILE A 108 5.07 7.70 4.95
CA ILE A 108 5.84 8.73 5.69
C ILE A 108 4.96 9.96 5.89
N THR A 109 4.77 10.38 7.13
CA THR A 109 3.94 11.53 7.52
C THR A 109 4.68 12.44 8.49
N ASN A 110 4.11 13.62 8.75
CA ASN A 110 4.53 14.54 9.82
C ASN A 110 6.05 14.85 9.84
N PRO A 111 6.59 15.39 8.73
CA PRO A 111 7.99 15.80 8.67
C PRO A 111 8.29 16.89 9.71
N PRO A 112 9.40 16.80 10.45
CA PRO A 112 9.79 17.83 11.42
C PRO A 112 10.19 19.12 10.71
N ALA A 113 10.19 20.25 11.45
CA ALA A 113 10.45 21.57 10.88
C ALA A 113 11.81 21.68 10.15
N TRP A 114 12.85 20.95 10.61
CA TRP A 114 14.16 20.93 9.95
C TRP A 114 14.17 20.19 8.62
N ALA A 115 13.14 19.38 8.34
CA ALA A 115 12.95 18.62 7.10
C ALA A 115 11.94 19.30 6.16
N MET A 116 11.53 20.54 6.44
CA MET A 116 10.53 21.29 5.69
C MET A 116 11.14 22.51 4.99
N THR A 117 10.59 22.81 3.82
CA THR A 117 10.79 24.07 3.07
C THR A 117 9.44 24.77 2.89
N LEU A 118 9.45 25.99 2.33
CA LEU A 118 8.20 26.68 1.96
C LEU A 118 7.37 25.92 0.92
N ALA A 119 8.02 25.11 0.06
CA ALA A 119 7.36 24.35 -0.99
C ALA A 119 6.85 22.98 -0.51
N GLY A 120 7.20 22.56 0.70
CA GLY A 120 6.88 21.25 1.26
C GLY A 120 8.12 20.56 1.85
N PRO A 121 8.03 19.26 2.13
CA PRO A 121 9.16 18.46 2.62
C PRO A 121 10.38 18.57 1.72
N GLU A 122 11.57 18.56 2.31
CA GLU A 122 12.83 18.73 1.57
C GLU A 122 13.22 17.40 0.87
N PRO A 123 13.50 17.40 -0.45
CA PRO A 123 13.74 16.18 -1.22
C PRO A 123 14.94 15.34 -0.78
N ASN A 124 16.07 15.96 -0.46
CA ASN A 124 17.29 15.23 -0.09
C ASN A 124 17.15 14.61 1.30
N LEU A 125 16.57 15.32 2.25
CA LEU A 125 16.28 14.79 3.59
C LEU A 125 15.24 13.67 3.54
N THR A 126 14.26 13.78 2.64
CA THR A 126 13.30 12.69 2.41
C THR A 126 14.00 11.46 1.84
N ALA A 127 14.88 11.64 0.86
CA ALA A 127 15.69 10.55 0.30
C ALA A 127 16.63 9.92 1.35
N GLU A 128 17.20 10.73 2.26
CA GLU A 128 18.01 10.25 3.38
C GLU A 128 17.20 9.33 4.31
N LEU A 129 15.98 9.74 4.68
CA LEU A 129 15.08 8.89 5.47
C LEU A 129 14.71 7.60 4.71
N VAL A 130 14.29 7.72 3.45
CA VAL A 130 13.89 6.59 2.60
C VAL A 130 15.00 5.56 2.46
N THR A 131 16.23 6.01 2.20
CA THR A 131 17.39 5.12 2.07
C THR A 131 17.81 4.52 3.40
N SER A 132 17.71 5.27 4.51
CA SER A 132 17.96 4.75 5.87
C SER A 132 17.00 3.61 6.23
N LEU A 133 15.70 3.77 5.92
CA LEU A 133 14.70 2.72 6.13
C LEU A 133 14.96 1.50 5.24
N ALA A 134 15.29 1.72 3.96
CA ALA A 134 15.62 0.64 3.02
C ALA A 134 16.84 -0.19 3.47
N GLN A 135 17.90 0.48 3.92
CA GLN A 135 19.12 -0.18 4.40
C GLN A 135 18.92 -0.88 5.74
N ARG A 136 18.05 -0.37 6.61
CA ARG A 136 17.75 -0.98 7.91
C ARG A 136 16.96 -2.28 7.78
N TYR A 137 16.08 -2.37 6.77
CA TYR A 137 15.18 -3.51 6.59
C TYR A 137 15.34 -4.20 5.23
N PRO A 138 16.55 -4.70 4.89
CA PRO A 138 16.85 -5.20 3.54
C PRO A 138 16.12 -6.49 3.17
N ASP A 139 15.70 -7.29 4.16
CA ASP A 139 15.05 -8.60 3.94
C ASP A 139 13.52 -8.52 3.86
N ILE A 140 12.97 -7.31 3.94
CA ILE A 140 11.53 -7.07 3.86
C ILE A 140 11.30 -6.25 2.62
N LEU A 141 10.43 -6.72 1.73
CA LEU A 141 10.02 -5.90 0.60
C LEU A 141 9.23 -4.70 1.13
N LEU A 142 9.81 -3.52 0.98
CA LEU A 142 9.19 -2.26 1.33
C LEU A 142 8.57 -1.58 0.11
N ALA A 143 7.34 -1.13 0.29
CA ALA A 143 6.79 -0.02 -0.45
C ALA A 143 6.81 1.22 0.45
N ILE A 144 7.16 2.39 -0.08
CA ILE A 144 7.16 3.65 0.65
C ILE A 144 6.24 4.64 -0.05
N GLU A 145 5.25 5.15 0.67
CA GLU A 145 4.36 6.24 0.26
C GLU A 145 4.82 7.53 0.94
N PRO A 146 5.62 8.38 0.27
CA PRO A 146 6.05 9.64 0.86
C PRO A 146 4.87 10.61 0.90
N PHE A 147 4.51 11.07 2.09
CA PHE A 147 3.53 12.13 2.35
C PHE A 147 2.17 11.83 1.69
N PRO A 148 1.41 10.83 2.18
CA PRO A 148 0.03 10.63 1.74
C PRO A 148 -0.80 11.90 1.96
N TYR A 149 -1.93 12.01 1.26
CA TYR A 149 -2.73 13.22 1.20
C TYR A 149 -1.92 14.41 0.67
N ALA A 150 -1.00 14.19 -0.28
CA ALA A 150 -0.12 15.22 -0.83
C ALA A 150 -0.88 16.41 -1.46
N ASN A 151 -2.13 16.20 -1.85
CA ASN A 151 -3.03 17.24 -2.36
C ASN A 151 -3.72 18.06 -1.25
N THR A 152 -3.38 17.85 0.02
CA THR A 152 -3.96 18.58 1.16
C THR A 152 -2.87 19.25 1.99
N VAL A 153 -3.20 20.38 2.64
CA VAL A 153 -2.31 21.07 3.58
C VAL A 153 -1.93 20.17 4.74
N ARG A 154 -2.86 19.32 5.21
CA ARG A 154 -2.61 18.37 6.30
C ARG A 154 -1.55 17.33 5.94
N GLY A 155 -1.64 16.74 4.74
CA GLY A 155 -0.70 15.71 4.29
C GLY A 155 0.65 16.26 3.87
N TRP A 156 0.65 17.41 3.19
CA TRP A 156 1.85 18.02 2.64
C TRP A 156 2.58 18.93 3.63
N GLY A 157 1.90 19.43 4.67
CA GLY A 157 2.43 20.35 5.68
C GLY A 157 2.45 21.84 5.27
N THR A 158 2.16 22.14 4.01
CA THR A 158 2.00 23.50 3.44
C THR A 158 1.02 23.42 2.26
N LEU A 159 0.82 24.51 1.51
CA LEU A 159 0.01 24.49 0.29
C LEU A 159 0.50 23.40 -0.68
N PRO A 160 -0.39 22.52 -1.18
CA PRO A 160 -0.03 21.43 -2.09
C PRO A 160 0.75 21.91 -3.31
N ASN A 161 1.85 21.21 -3.60
CA ASN A 161 2.73 21.56 -4.72
C ASN A 161 3.11 20.31 -5.54
N PRO A 162 2.42 20.02 -6.65
CA PRO A 162 2.68 18.85 -7.49
C PRO A 162 4.11 18.78 -8.04
N ALA A 163 4.71 19.93 -8.38
CA ALA A 163 6.08 19.97 -8.90
C ALA A 163 7.11 19.63 -7.81
N ALA A 164 6.95 20.18 -6.60
CA ALA A 164 7.81 19.83 -5.46
C ALA A 164 7.63 18.36 -5.04
N TYR A 165 6.41 17.83 -5.09
CA TYR A 165 6.15 16.41 -4.86
C TYR A 165 6.88 15.52 -5.88
N LEU A 166 6.91 15.92 -7.15
CA LEU A 166 7.66 15.18 -8.16
C LEU A 166 9.17 15.15 -7.87
N GLU A 167 9.74 16.23 -7.33
CA GLU A 167 11.15 16.24 -6.92
C GLU A 167 11.44 15.27 -5.76
N ILE A 168 10.50 15.06 -4.82
CA ILE A 168 10.59 13.98 -3.83
C ILE A 168 10.74 12.61 -4.53
N LEU A 169 9.86 12.32 -5.49
CA LEU A 169 9.87 11.03 -6.20
C LEU A 169 11.17 10.83 -6.99
N LYS A 170 11.62 11.84 -7.72
CA LYS A 170 12.86 11.80 -8.50
C LYS A 170 14.07 11.55 -7.60
N THR A 171 14.19 12.33 -6.53
CA THR A 171 15.33 12.28 -5.62
C THR A 171 15.35 10.96 -4.85
N GLY A 172 14.20 10.51 -4.34
CA GLY A 172 14.07 9.22 -3.67
C GLY A 172 14.37 8.04 -4.59
N GLN A 173 13.85 8.06 -5.82
CA GLN A 173 14.12 6.99 -6.80
C GLN A 173 15.61 6.92 -7.16
N ALA A 174 16.25 8.06 -7.44
CA ALA A 174 17.68 8.11 -7.74
C ALA A 174 18.53 7.60 -6.56
N ALA A 175 18.17 7.97 -5.33
CA ALA A 175 18.88 7.52 -4.13
C ALA A 175 18.71 6.00 -3.89
N LEU A 176 17.51 5.44 -4.09
CA LEU A 176 17.25 4.01 -4.00
C LEU A 176 18.00 3.22 -5.09
N GLN A 177 18.03 3.74 -6.32
CA GLN A 177 18.79 3.14 -7.42
C GLN A 177 20.30 3.13 -7.13
N ALA A 178 20.84 4.21 -6.57
CA ALA A 178 22.26 4.32 -6.24
C ALA A 178 22.73 3.25 -5.23
N ILE A 179 21.84 2.80 -4.35
CA ILE A 179 22.13 1.72 -3.37
C ILE A 179 21.62 0.34 -3.81
N GLY A 180 21.09 0.21 -5.03
CA GLY A 180 20.57 -1.05 -5.57
C GLY A 180 19.35 -1.58 -4.80
N SER A 181 18.56 -0.70 -4.17
CA SER A 181 17.45 -1.11 -3.31
C SER A 181 16.20 -1.45 -4.12
N PRO A 182 15.48 -2.56 -3.80
CA PRO A 182 14.24 -2.96 -4.47
C PRO A 182 13.00 -2.20 -3.95
N VAL A 183 13.17 -1.21 -3.06
CA VAL A 183 12.04 -0.46 -2.49
C VAL A 183 11.22 0.22 -3.58
N VAL A 184 9.90 0.09 -3.47
CA VAL A 184 8.94 0.64 -4.43
C VAL A 184 8.36 1.95 -3.87
N LEU A 185 8.42 3.04 -4.64
CA LEU A 185 7.76 4.30 -4.26
C LEU A 185 6.30 4.31 -4.75
N ILE A 186 5.39 4.71 -3.85
CA ILE A 186 3.96 4.87 -4.12
C ILE A 186 3.62 6.36 -4.11
N ALA A 187 3.15 6.90 -5.22
CA ALA A 187 2.99 8.34 -5.37
C ALA A 187 1.69 8.89 -4.77
N ALA A 188 1.80 10.06 -4.17
CA ALA A 188 0.80 11.01 -3.67
C ALA A 188 -0.10 10.56 -2.52
N GLY A 189 -0.56 9.30 -2.51
CA GLY A 189 -1.60 8.87 -1.57
C GLY A 189 -2.81 9.80 -1.64
N LEU A 190 -3.30 10.06 -2.85
CA LEU A 190 -4.32 11.06 -3.17
C LEU A 190 -5.52 10.94 -2.23
N ALA A 191 -6.10 12.07 -1.85
CA ALA A 191 -7.29 12.10 -1.03
C ALA A 191 -8.33 13.02 -1.65
N PRO A 192 -9.48 12.48 -2.11
CA PRO A 192 -10.54 13.31 -2.66
C PRO A 192 -11.00 14.33 -1.62
N VAL A 193 -11.13 15.59 -2.04
CA VAL A 193 -11.60 16.68 -1.19
C VAL A 193 -12.98 17.13 -1.66
N LEU A 194 -13.88 17.38 -0.70
CA LEU A 194 -15.22 17.88 -1.00
C LEU A 194 -15.17 19.39 -1.33
N SER A 195 -16.10 19.83 -2.15
CA SER A 195 -16.47 21.21 -2.43
C SER A 195 -16.77 21.96 -1.12
N GLY A 196 -16.12 23.11 -0.93
CA GLY A 196 -16.19 23.84 0.34
C GLY A 196 -15.33 23.22 1.45
N GLY A 197 -14.40 22.34 1.10
CA GLY A 197 -13.38 21.77 1.98
C GLY A 197 -12.44 22.82 2.59
N ILE A 198 -11.38 22.33 3.25
CA ILE A 198 -10.46 23.19 4.01
C ILE A 198 -9.76 24.17 3.05
N SER A 199 -9.71 25.44 3.46
CA SER A 199 -8.99 26.48 2.71
C SER A 199 -7.53 26.08 2.49
N GLY A 200 -7.10 26.01 1.22
CA GLY A 200 -5.74 25.70 0.82
C GLY A 200 -5.53 24.27 0.30
N ASP A 201 -6.48 23.35 0.50
CA ASP A 201 -6.43 22.04 -0.13
C ASP A 201 -6.65 22.14 -1.65
N MET A 202 -6.05 21.20 -2.38
CA MET A 202 -6.18 21.07 -3.83
C MET A 202 -7.02 19.83 -4.15
N ASP A 203 -7.91 19.96 -5.13
CA ASP A 203 -8.62 18.82 -5.71
C ASP A 203 -7.61 17.73 -6.15
N ASP A 204 -7.86 16.48 -5.77
CA ASP A 204 -6.91 15.39 -5.97
C ASP A 204 -6.69 15.06 -7.45
N LEU A 205 -7.73 15.22 -8.28
CA LEU A 205 -7.65 15.06 -9.72
C LEU A 205 -6.84 16.20 -10.35
N VAL A 206 -7.04 17.45 -9.92
CA VAL A 206 -6.22 18.61 -10.35
C VAL A 206 -4.76 18.42 -9.96
N PHE A 207 -4.49 17.98 -8.72
CA PHE A 207 -3.14 17.66 -8.26
C PHE A 207 -2.50 16.59 -9.15
N LEU A 208 -3.23 15.52 -9.45
CA LEU A 208 -2.76 14.42 -10.30
C LEU A 208 -2.51 14.86 -11.74
N GLU A 209 -3.40 15.65 -12.35
CA GLU A 209 -3.19 16.19 -13.70
C GLU A 209 -1.93 17.05 -13.76
N SER A 210 -1.72 17.91 -12.76
CA SER A 210 -0.53 18.76 -12.66
C SER A 210 0.73 17.91 -12.44
N LEU A 211 0.67 16.88 -11.60
CA LEU A 211 1.77 15.95 -11.37
C LEU A 211 2.18 15.24 -12.68
N TYR A 212 1.20 14.78 -13.48
CA TYR A 212 1.48 14.20 -14.79
C TYR A 212 1.97 15.21 -15.83
N ALA A 213 1.45 16.44 -15.84
CA ALA A 213 1.93 17.50 -16.72
C ALA A 213 3.43 17.83 -16.48
N ASN A 214 3.92 17.59 -15.26
CA ASN A 214 5.33 17.71 -14.90
C ASN A 214 6.16 16.45 -15.19
N GLY A 215 5.57 15.39 -15.75
CA GLY A 215 6.27 14.19 -16.22
C GLY A 215 6.26 13.01 -15.26
N ALA A 216 5.36 12.95 -14.28
CA ALA A 216 5.36 11.88 -13.27
C ALA A 216 5.23 10.45 -13.81
N ALA A 217 4.66 10.26 -15.02
CA ALA A 217 4.50 8.94 -15.63
C ALA A 217 5.82 8.16 -15.82
N THR A 218 6.98 8.84 -15.85
CA THR A 218 8.30 8.20 -15.97
C THR A 218 8.93 7.84 -14.63
N TYR A 219 8.44 8.40 -13.52
CA TYR A 219 9.07 8.31 -12.19
C TYR A 219 8.30 7.46 -11.20
N THR A 220 7.02 7.19 -11.45
CA THR A 220 6.22 6.29 -10.62
C THR A 220 5.47 5.28 -11.48
N GLN A 221 5.37 4.05 -10.98
CA GLN A 221 4.52 3.01 -11.56
C GLN A 221 3.20 2.85 -10.78
N ILE A 222 3.09 3.47 -9.60
CA ILE A 222 1.96 3.26 -8.70
C ILE A 222 1.49 4.59 -8.13
N ILE A 223 0.20 4.89 -8.33
CA ILE A 223 -0.49 6.02 -7.70
C ILE A 223 -1.24 5.50 -6.48
N GLY A 224 -0.96 6.06 -5.30
CA GLY A 224 -1.69 5.80 -4.07
C GLY A 224 -2.99 6.60 -4.01
N LEU A 225 -4.03 6.02 -3.39
CA LEU A 225 -5.34 6.64 -3.19
C LEU A 225 -5.90 6.25 -1.80
N ARG A 226 -6.28 7.26 -1.02
CA ARG A 226 -6.82 7.18 0.35
C ARG A 226 -8.31 7.53 0.33
N LEU A 227 -9.17 6.59 0.70
CA LEU A 227 -10.63 6.71 0.57
C LEU A 227 -11.34 6.53 1.92
N TYR A 228 -11.04 7.39 2.90
CA TYR A 228 -11.68 7.35 4.23
C TYR A 228 -12.98 8.14 4.32
N GLU A 229 -13.19 9.07 3.38
CA GLU A 229 -14.35 9.95 3.36
C GLU A 229 -15.49 9.43 2.48
N ILE A 230 -15.46 8.14 2.12
CA ILE A 230 -16.53 7.51 1.35
C ILE A 230 -17.88 7.74 2.07
N GLY A 231 -18.91 8.07 1.30
CA GLY A 231 -20.27 8.34 1.78
C GLY A 231 -21.34 7.40 1.21
N CYS A 232 -20.95 6.41 0.39
CA CYS A 232 -21.89 5.65 -0.45
C CYS A 232 -21.70 4.14 -0.42
N ASP A 233 -22.69 3.46 -1.01
CA ASP A 233 -22.58 2.05 -1.41
C ASP A 233 -21.42 1.84 -2.40
N PRO A 234 -20.73 0.68 -2.38
CA PRO A 234 -19.59 0.45 -3.26
C PRO A 234 -19.93 0.54 -4.75
N LEU A 235 -21.18 0.22 -5.14
CA LEU A 235 -21.59 0.20 -6.55
C LEU A 235 -21.88 1.59 -7.11
N THR A 236 -22.01 2.62 -6.27
CA THR A 236 -22.30 3.98 -6.71
C THR A 236 -21.23 4.48 -7.68
N ALA A 237 -21.66 4.93 -8.86
CA ALA A 237 -20.77 5.49 -9.86
C ALA A 237 -20.14 6.81 -9.38
N PRO A 238 -18.89 7.10 -9.78
CA PRO A 238 -18.29 8.40 -9.54
C PRO A 238 -18.98 9.47 -10.40
N GLY A 239 -18.92 10.74 -9.98
CA GLY A 239 -19.54 11.83 -10.74
C GLY A 239 -19.78 13.13 -9.98
N GLY A 240 -19.20 13.28 -8.79
CA GLY A 240 -19.41 14.42 -7.91
C GLY A 240 -19.47 13.96 -6.45
N GLU A 241 -20.06 14.78 -5.60
CA GLU A 241 -20.23 14.46 -4.19
C GLU A 241 -21.42 13.53 -3.93
N PRO A 242 -21.36 12.71 -2.88
CA PRO A 242 -20.22 12.51 -1.97
C PRO A 242 -19.17 11.54 -2.55
N ILE A 243 -18.01 11.43 -1.90
CA ILE A 243 -16.90 10.56 -2.33
C ILE A 243 -17.36 9.08 -2.35
N VAL A 244 -16.94 8.35 -3.39
CA VAL A 244 -17.29 6.93 -3.61
C VAL A 244 -16.04 6.06 -3.77
N ILE A 245 -16.14 4.76 -3.48
CA ILE A 245 -15.00 3.84 -3.68
C ILE A 245 -14.52 3.83 -5.14
N ARG A 246 -15.46 3.96 -6.09
CA ARG A 246 -15.21 3.96 -7.54
C ARG A 246 -14.54 5.24 -8.05
N HIS A 247 -14.15 6.17 -7.18
CA HIS A 247 -13.33 7.34 -7.53
C HIS A 247 -12.02 6.96 -8.24
N TYR A 248 -11.51 5.74 -7.99
CA TYR A 248 -10.37 5.19 -8.74
C TYR A 248 -10.57 5.20 -10.26
N GLU A 249 -11.81 5.22 -10.78
CA GLU A 249 -12.10 5.30 -12.21
C GLU A 249 -11.72 6.67 -12.78
N GLN A 250 -11.93 7.75 -12.02
CA GLN A 250 -11.53 9.11 -12.41
C GLN A 250 -10.00 9.27 -12.37
N VAL A 251 -9.36 8.74 -11.31
CA VAL A 251 -7.89 8.64 -11.23
C VAL A 251 -7.34 7.89 -12.44
N ARG A 252 -7.92 6.71 -12.76
CA ARG A 252 -7.50 5.91 -13.91
C ARG A 252 -7.66 6.65 -15.23
N SER A 253 -8.75 7.40 -15.41
CA SER A 253 -8.98 8.21 -16.61
C SER A 253 -7.84 9.20 -16.85
N ILE A 254 -7.39 9.89 -15.79
CA ILE A 254 -6.24 10.81 -15.87
C ILE A 254 -4.95 10.05 -16.20
N MET A 255 -4.69 8.92 -15.54
CA MET A 255 -3.51 8.10 -15.85
C MET A 255 -3.45 7.74 -17.35
N LEU A 256 -4.60 7.35 -17.93
CA LEU A 256 -4.71 7.01 -19.35
C LEU A 256 -4.55 8.23 -20.26
N LYS A 257 -5.15 9.37 -19.91
CA LYS A 257 -5.01 10.67 -20.62
C LYS A 257 -3.53 11.05 -20.80
N TYR A 258 -2.70 10.80 -19.78
CA TYR A 258 -1.27 11.09 -19.80
C TYR A 258 -0.40 9.90 -20.21
N GLY A 259 -0.99 8.84 -20.77
CA GLY A 259 -0.26 7.71 -21.35
C GLY A 259 0.32 6.69 -20.35
N HIS A 260 0.02 6.82 -19.06
CA HIS A 260 0.47 5.90 -18.01
C HIS A 260 -0.38 4.62 -17.97
N LYS A 261 -0.37 3.87 -19.08
CA LYS A 261 -1.26 2.71 -19.32
C LYS A 261 -0.94 1.50 -18.45
N THR A 262 0.32 1.27 -18.13
CA THR A 262 0.80 0.13 -17.33
C THR A 262 0.87 0.44 -15.83
N GLY A 263 0.65 1.70 -15.44
CA GLY A 263 0.64 2.10 -14.04
C GLY A 263 -0.52 1.46 -13.28
N LEU A 264 -0.28 1.18 -12.01
CA LEU A 264 -1.28 0.69 -11.06
C LEU A 264 -1.78 1.80 -10.14
N ILE A 265 -2.96 1.57 -9.58
CA ILE A 265 -3.51 2.28 -8.44
C ILE A 265 -3.40 1.36 -7.23
N TRP A 266 -2.88 1.88 -6.12
CA TRP A 266 -2.99 1.24 -4.81
C TRP A 266 -3.98 2.02 -3.97
N ILE A 267 -4.99 1.34 -3.44
CA ILE A 267 -5.89 1.92 -2.43
C ILE A 267 -5.17 1.79 -1.09
N THR A 268 -4.34 2.77 -0.75
CA THR A 268 -3.41 2.71 0.38
C THR A 268 -4.08 2.84 1.74
N GLY A 269 -5.39 3.15 1.77
CA GLY A 269 -6.21 3.05 2.96
C GLY A 269 -7.68 3.35 2.68
N PHE A 270 -8.58 2.53 3.21
CA PHE A 270 -10.02 2.77 3.19
C PHE A 270 -10.73 2.00 4.31
N SER A 271 -11.96 2.43 4.62
CA SER A 271 -12.89 1.72 5.49
C SER A 271 -14.30 1.81 4.92
N TRP A 272 -15.25 1.06 5.50
CA TRP A 272 -16.67 1.31 5.23
C TRP A 272 -17.09 2.69 5.79
N PRO A 273 -18.12 3.32 5.23
CA PRO A 273 -18.59 4.62 5.69
C PRO A 273 -19.28 4.51 7.06
N THR A 274 -19.04 5.47 7.96
CA THR A 274 -19.59 5.51 9.33
C THR A 274 -20.31 6.84 9.63
N PRO A 275 -21.29 6.84 10.55
CA PRO A 275 -22.06 8.05 10.90
C PRO A 275 -21.25 9.17 11.59
N ASP A 276 -20.09 8.87 12.19
CA ASP A 276 -19.43 9.77 13.16
C ASP A 276 -18.65 10.97 12.56
N ASN A 277 -18.56 11.10 11.23
CA ASN A 277 -17.95 12.31 10.68
C ASN A 277 -19.02 13.39 10.59
N ARG A 278 -18.97 14.32 11.54
CA ARG A 278 -19.96 15.41 11.70
C ARG A 278 -20.06 16.38 10.52
N GLN A 279 -19.23 16.26 9.47
CA GLN A 279 -19.38 16.98 8.19
C GLN A 279 -20.14 16.16 7.11
N ARG A 280 -20.46 14.88 7.35
CA ARG A 280 -20.97 13.91 6.35
C ARG A 280 -22.49 13.68 6.40
N GLN A 281 -23.29 14.75 6.34
CA GLN A 281 -24.74 14.58 6.04
C GLN A 281 -25.03 14.25 4.57
N GLN A 282 -24.02 14.29 3.70
CA GLN A 282 -24.15 13.82 2.32
C GLN A 282 -24.01 12.30 2.26
N VAL A 283 -24.96 11.62 2.86
CA VAL A 283 -25.27 10.25 2.50
C VAL A 283 -25.64 10.24 1.02
N CYS A 284 -25.19 9.24 0.25
CA CYS A 284 -25.74 8.98 -1.07
C CYS A 284 -27.28 8.84 -1.00
N GLN A 285 -28.01 9.93 -1.27
CA GLN A 285 -29.46 9.94 -1.46
C GLN A 285 -30.25 9.39 -0.25
N GLY A 286 -29.78 9.63 0.98
CA GLY A 286 -30.48 9.20 2.21
C GLY A 286 -30.41 7.70 2.54
N LYS A 287 -29.57 6.90 1.86
CA LYS A 287 -29.35 5.48 2.20
C LYS A 287 -28.54 5.28 3.48
N PRO A 288 -28.98 4.46 4.45
CA PRO A 288 -28.24 4.30 5.70
C PRO A 288 -26.83 3.74 5.46
N PHE A 289 -25.88 4.22 6.25
CA PHE A 289 -24.55 3.61 6.37
C PHE A 289 -24.67 2.17 6.89
N PRO A 290 -23.71 1.27 6.56
CA PRO A 290 -23.70 -0.08 7.11
C PRO A 290 -23.52 -0.01 8.64
N ALA A 291 -24.62 -0.22 9.38
CA ALA A 291 -24.67 0.00 10.81
C ALA A 291 -24.35 -1.29 11.60
N SER A 292 -24.76 -2.44 11.07
CA SER A 292 -24.48 -3.73 11.69
C SER A 292 -23.16 -4.35 11.17
N PRO A 293 -22.47 -5.18 11.97
CA PRO A 293 -21.28 -5.90 11.51
C PRO A 293 -21.50 -6.75 10.26
N ALA A 294 -22.71 -7.27 10.05
CA ALA A 294 -23.07 -8.05 8.86
C ALA A 294 -23.18 -7.17 7.60
N GLU A 295 -23.78 -5.98 7.72
CA GLU A 295 -23.83 -5.00 6.63
C GLU A 295 -22.43 -4.49 6.28
N GLN A 296 -21.58 -4.25 7.29
CA GLN A 296 -20.19 -3.84 7.09
C GLN A 296 -19.39 -4.93 6.36
N ALA A 297 -19.56 -6.20 6.75
CA ALA A 297 -18.95 -7.34 6.06
C ALA A 297 -19.40 -7.43 4.59
N LYS A 298 -20.70 -7.24 4.33
CA LYS A 298 -21.24 -7.22 2.96
C LYS A 298 -20.69 -6.07 2.13
N TRP A 299 -20.60 -4.87 2.72
CA TRP A 299 -20.03 -3.68 2.07
C TRP A 299 -18.57 -3.94 1.66
N ILE A 300 -17.76 -4.50 2.57
CA ILE A 300 -16.37 -4.85 2.29
C ILE A 300 -16.25 -5.92 1.21
N GLN A 301 -17.07 -6.97 1.24
CA GLN A 301 -17.09 -7.98 0.17
C GLN A 301 -17.39 -7.37 -1.20
N GLN A 302 -18.35 -6.45 -1.29
CA GLN A 302 -18.67 -5.76 -2.54
C GLN A 302 -17.53 -4.85 -3.00
N ALA A 303 -16.93 -4.06 -2.09
CA ALA A 303 -15.80 -3.19 -2.40
C ALA A 303 -14.60 -3.98 -2.96
N TYR A 304 -14.18 -5.07 -2.31
CA TYR A 304 -13.07 -5.89 -2.81
C TYR A 304 -13.39 -6.58 -4.14
N ARG A 305 -14.63 -7.02 -4.37
CA ARG A 305 -15.03 -7.58 -5.67
C ARG A 305 -14.89 -6.55 -6.80
N LEU A 306 -15.24 -5.29 -6.53
CA LEU A 306 -15.08 -4.21 -7.50
C LEU A 306 -13.61 -3.88 -7.75
N MET A 307 -12.83 -3.66 -6.69
CA MET A 307 -11.43 -3.28 -6.83
C MET A 307 -10.61 -4.39 -7.52
N LYS A 308 -10.82 -5.65 -7.13
CA LYS A 308 -10.11 -6.79 -7.72
C LYS A 308 -10.47 -7.05 -9.18
N SER A 309 -11.66 -6.67 -9.64
CA SER A 309 -12.03 -6.83 -11.05
C SER A 309 -11.32 -5.84 -11.98
N GLN A 310 -10.60 -4.85 -11.42
CA GLN A 310 -9.82 -3.89 -12.17
C GLN A 310 -8.36 -4.35 -12.28
N LEU A 311 -7.89 -4.60 -13.51
CA LEU A 311 -6.49 -4.98 -13.76
C LEU A 311 -5.47 -3.87 -13.44
N TYR A 312 -5.94 -2.64 -13.21
CA TYR A 312 -5.11 -1.49 -12.86
C TYR A 312 -5.15 -1.17 -11.35
N ILE A 313 -5.79 -2.00 -10.52
CA ILE A 313 -5.69 -1.89 -9.06
C ILE A 313 -4.78 -3.00 -8.55
N GLY A 314 -3.67 -2.61 -7.93
CA GLY A 314 -2.66 -3.53 -7.42
C GLY A 314 -2.99 -4.06 -6.04
N VAL A 315 -3.13 -3.19 -5.05
CA VAL A 315 -3.38 -3.53 -3.64
C VAL A 315 -4.50 -2.66 -3.08
N ALA A 316 -5.29 -3.21 -2.16
CA ALA A 316 -6.16 -2.40 -1.30
C ALA A 316 -5.95 -2.72 0.19
N PHE A 317 -5.85 -1.67 1.01
CA PHE A 317 -5.59 -1.75 2.44
C PHE A 317 -6.82 -1.37 3.25
N ILE A 318 -7.41 -2.34 3.96
CA ILE A 318 -8.47 -2.06 4.94
C ILE A 318 -7.86 -1.51 6.25
N ASP A 319 -8.54 -0.56 6.88
CA ASP A 319 -8.03 0.15 8.06
C ASP A 319 -9.15 0.40 9.11
N PRO A 320 -8.91 0.21 10.42
CA PRO A 320 -7.70 -0.34 11.05
C PRO A 320 -7.80 -1.83 11.38
N LEU A 321 -6.66 -2.53 11.33
CA LEU A 321 -6.59 -3.93 11.74
C LEU A 321 -6.68 -4.07 13.27
N ASN A 322 -6.12 -3.12 14.03
CA ASN A 322 -6.07 -3.11 15.49
C ASN A 322 -6.53 -1.76 16.07
N PRO A 323 -6.90 -1.68 17.36
CA PRO A 323 -7.35 -0.43 17.97
C PRO A 323 -6.21 0.61 17.96
N PRO A 324 -6.38 1.78 17.32
CA PRO A 324 -5.32 2.79 17.24
C PRO A 324 -5.03 3.44 18.60
N ALA A 325 -3.81 3.96 18.76
CA ALA A 325 -3.35 4.60 20.00
C ALA A 325 -4.09 5.92 20.29
N SER A 326 -4.55 6.59 19.23
CA SER A 326 -5.33 7.83 19.30
C SER A 326 -6.60 7.67 18.47
N ASN A 327 -7.71 8.22 18.98
CA ASN A 327 -8.97 8.19 18.25
C ASN A 327 -8.92 9.22 17.11
N ASN A 328 -9.02 8.76 15.87
CA ASN A 328 -9.11 9.59 14.67
C ASN A 328 -10.55 9.52 14.16
N LEU A 329 -11.19 10.66 13.93
CA LEU A 329 -12.57 10.69 13.42
C LEU A 329 -12.70 9.97 12.07
N LEU A 330 -11.67 9.98 11.22
CA LEU A 330 -11.66 9.26 9.94
C LEU A 330 -11.47 7.74 10.09
N ILE A 331 -10.91 7.31 11.22
CA ILE A 331 -10.55 5.91 11.50
C ILE A 331 -10.97 5.61 12.95
N PRO A 332 -12.29 5.48 13.22
CA PRO A 332 -12.77 5.30 14.57
C PRO A 332 -12.31 3.95 15.12
N VAL A 333 -11.99 3.89 16.42
CA VAL A 333 -11.58 2.65 17.10
C VAL A 333 -12.60 1.53 16.92
N SER A 334 -13.89 1.87 16.77
CA SER A 334 -14.98 0.92 16.53
C SER A 334 -14.87 0.16 15.20
N ASN A 335 -14.07 0.66 14.25
CA ASN A 335 -13.80 -0.02 12.98
C ASN A 335 -12.67 -1.06 13.08
N ALA A 336 -11.97 -1.15 14.23
CA ALA A 336 -10.88 -2.08 14.39
C ALA A 336 -11.34 -3.53 14.16
N LEU A 337 -10.66 -4.21 13.24
CA LEU A 337 -10.98 -5.59 12.89
C LEU A 337 -10.65 -6.58 14.01
N ILE A 338 -9.65 -6.25 14.81
CA ILE A 338 -9.37 -6.81 16.12
C ILE A 338 -9.81 -5.78 17.14
N ARG A 339 -10.68 -6.19 18.05
CA ARG A 339 -11.22 -5.29 19.08
C ARG A 339 -10.31 -5.23 20.31
N GLU A 340 -10.58 -4.26 21.18
CA GLU A 340 -9.83 -4.08 22.43
C GLU A 340 -9.89 -5.32 23.34
N ASP A 341 -11.03 -6.02 23.34
CA ASP A 341 -11.23 -7.29 24.05
C ASP A 341 -10.64 -8.51 23.30
N THR A 342 -9.86 -8.29 22.24
CA THR A 342 -9.27 -9.28 21.32
C THR A 342 -10.28 -10.09 20.49
N SER A 343 -11.58 -9.82 20.63
CA SER A 343 -12.59 -10.43 19.77
C SER A 343 -12.45 -9.94 18.32
N LEU A 344 -12.84 -10.78 17.37
CA LEU A 344 -12.67 -10.50 15.95
C LEU A 344 -13.95 -9.88 15.37
N HIS A 345 -13.80 -8.76 14.68
CA HIS A 345 -14.88 -8.16 13.92
C HIS A 345 -15.32 -9.09 12.77
N PRO A 346 -16.62 -9.27 12.50
CA PRO A 346 -17.10 -10.10 11.38
C PRO A 346 -16.52 -9.74 10.01
N VAL A 347 -16.12 -8.49 9.80
CA VAL A 347 -15.40 -8.04 8.60
C VAL A 347 -14.07 -8.78 8.42
N LEU A 348 -13.34 -9.09 9.50
CA LEU A 348 -12.08 -9.86 9.39
C LEU A 348 -12.32 -11.28 8.86
N VAL A 349 -13.43 -11.89 9.29
CA VAL A 349 -13.85 -13.23 8.82
C VAL A 349 -14.25 -13.16 7.35
N ALA A 350 -15.05 -12.16 6.96
CA ALA A 350 -15.38 -11.93 5.56
C ALA A 350 -14.14 -11.67 4.70
N TYR A 351 -13.15 -10.96 5.24
CA TYR A 351 -11.91 -10.65 4.54
C TYR A 351 -11.06 -11.90 4.30
N ARG A 352 -10.92 -12.76 5.33
CA ARG A 352 -10.33 -14.09 5.18
C ARG A 352 -11.01 -14.89 4.08
N ASP A 353 -12.34 -14.93 4.06
CA ASP A 353 -13.09 -15.74 3.09
C ASP A 353 -12.88 -15.24 1.65
N ILE A 354 -12.77 -13.92 1.46
CA ILE A 354 -12.40 -13.32 0.16
C ILE A 354 -11.02 -13.81 -0.27
N ILE A 355 -10.02 -13.72 0.61
CA ILE A 355 -8.63 -14.11 0.31
C ILE A 355 -8.55 -15.61 0.00
N GLN A 356 -9.18 -16.45 0.81
CA GLN A 356 -9.14 -17.90 0.64
C GLN A 356 -9.85 -18.35 -0.64
N THR A 357 -10.98 -17.72 -0.97
CA THR A 357 -11.69 -17.99 -2.22
C THR A 357 -10.82 -17.64 -3.42
N ASP A 358 -10.04 -16.55 -3.36
CA ASP A 358 -9.14 -16.15 -4.44
C ASP A 358 -7.92 -17.07 -4.60
N ARG A 359 -7.29 -17.43 -3.48
CA ARG A 359 -6.03 -18.19 -3.48
C ARG A 359 -6.21 -19.68 -3.80
N GLY A 360 -7.45 -20.17 -3.85
CA GLY A 360 -7.76 -21.60 -3.95
C GLY A 360 -7.43 -22.35 -2.65
N ASN A 361 -8.27 -23.33 -2.27
CA ASN A 361 -8.21 -24.03 -0.99
C ASN A 361 -6.90 -24.79 -0.68
N ALA A 362 -5.93 -24.86 -1.61
CA ALA A 362 -4.70 -25.63 -1.49
C ALA A 362 -3.65 -24.99 -0.55
N ASN A 363 -3.48 -23.67 -0.58
CA ASN A 363 -2.58 -22.94 0.36
C ASN A 363 -3.29 -22.54 1.66
N GLY A 364 -4.60 -22.74 1.74
CA GLY A 364 -5.45 -22.30 2.85
C GLY A 364 -5.34 -23.19 4.10
N GLN A 365 -4.94 -24.46 4.01
CA GLN A 365 -5.04 -25.38 5.16
C GLN A 365 -4.09 -25.04 6.32
N VAL A 366 -2.85 -24.61 6.05
CA VAL A 366 -1.87 -24.25 7.09
C VAL A 366 -2.23 -22.92 7.75
N LYS A 367 -2.59 -21.90 6.96
CA LYS A 367 -3.01 -20.57 7.47
C LYS A 367 -4.36 -20.64 8.21
N THR A 368 -5.30 -21.45 7.73
CA THR A 368 -6.58 -21.71 8.42
C THR A 368 -6.40 -22.39 9.77
N PHE A 369 -5.38 -23.23 9.94
CA PHE A 369 -5.08 -23.86 11.23
C PHE A 369 -4.64 -22.84 12.29
N LEU A 370 -3.77 -21.88 11.92
CA LEU A 370 -3.36 -20.78 12.80
C LEU A 370 -4.56 -19.91 13.21
N PHE A 371 -5.42 -19.56 12.25
CA PHE A 371 -6.66 -18.82 12.53
C PHE A 371 -7.62 -19.60 13.43
N LYS A 372 -7.83 -20.91 13.19
CA LYS A 372 -8.66 -21.75 14.05
C LYS A 372 -8.10 -21.85 15.47
N LYS A 373 -6.78 -21.99 15.63
CA LYS A 373 -6.12 -21.97 16.94
C LYS A 373 -6.37 -20.64 17.66
N MET A 374 -6.19 -19.53 16.96
CA MET A 374 -6.44 -18.17 17.45
C MET A 374 -7.89 -17.97 17.92
N VAL A 375 -8.88 -18.36 17.11
CA VAL A 375 -10.30 -18.32 17.51
C VAL A 375 -10.59 -19.26 18.68
N SER A 376 -9.92 -20.41 18.74
CA SER A 376 -10.11 -21.39 19.83
C SER A 376 -9.47 -20.98 21.16
N SER A 377 -8.38 -20.18 21.15
CA SER A 377 -7.76 -19.65 22.36
C SER A 377 -8.58 -18.52 22.96
N ILE A 378 -9.29 -17.74 22.14
CA ILE A 378 -10.25 -16.71 22.61
C ILE A 378 -11.41 -17.34 23.38
N LYS A 379 -11.92 -18.51 22.95
CA LYS A 379 -13.00 -19.23 23.65
C LYS A 379 -12.56 -19.88 24.98
N LYS A 380 -11.29 -19.80 25.36
CA LYS A 380 -10.72 -20.44 26.56
C LYS A 380 -10.13 -19.45 27.57
N ALA A 381 -10.23 -18.14 27.34
CA ALA A 381 -9.91 -17.15 28.37
C ALA A 381 -11.12 -17.05 29.34
N PRO A 382 -10.91 -17.16 30.66
CA PRO A 382 -11.98 -17.16 31.66
C PRO A 382 -12.75 -15.83 31.76
#